data_AF-A0A9X0LDC4-F1
#
_entry.id   AF-A0A9X0LDC4-F1
#
_cell.length_a   1.000
_cell.length_b   1.000
_cell.length_c   1.000
_cell.angle_alpha   90.00
_cell.angle_beta   90.00
_cell.angle_gamma   90.00
#
_symmetry.space_group_name_H-M   'P 1'
#
loop_
_entity.id
_entity.type
_entity.pdbx_description
1 polymer ?
#
loop_
_entity_poly.entity_id
_entity_poly.type
_entity_poly.pdbx_seq_one_letter_code
_entity_poly.pdbx_strand_id
1 'polypeptide(L)'
;MATISAVILAAVSVVGWQWWHNHPPYGPEALAVTSSLRFVSYDEAEAALGEAAHAPVTYGRDQLVLGRVSWQTPPKPLDGGYFAVFLIDKRTNHKPEVFGVAAPQSAVGIGSAGIENRIAERYSWLRGAGDATFGDDEYRSNGNRLHVADEKAAPLTFVALFPYVEEPDPELPRATAPVAMSDLLLALVYMGEDGQVYWAQRLQG
;
A
#
# COMPACT_ATOMS: atom_id res chain seq x y z
N MET A 1 -33.16 -0.30 38.03
CA MET A 1 -32.44 0.98 37.80
C MET A 1 -30.91 0.80 37.79
N ALA A 2 -30.32 0.00 38.68
CA ALA A 2 -28.86 -0.22 38.72
C ALA A 2 -28.28 -0.94 37.49
N THR A 3 -28.98 -1.93 36.95
CA THR A 3 -28.54 -2.71 35.76
C THR A 3 -28.51 -1.90 34.48
N ILE A 4 -29.49 -1.02 34.26
CA ILE A 4 -29.54 -0.14 33.08
C ILE A 4 -28.37 0.86 33.11
N SER A 5 -28.05 1.39 34.30
CA SER A 5 -26.96 2.35 34.48
C SER A 5 -25.58 1.71 34.24
N ALA A 6 -25.37 0.46 34.67
CA ALA A 6 -24.13 -0.27 34.44
C ALA A 6 -23.89 -0.60 32.96
N VAL A 7 -24.94 -0.95 32.20
CA VAL A 7 -24.85 -1.21 30.76
C VAL A 7 -24.52 0.07 29.99
N ILE A 8 -25.12 1.21 30.35
CA ILE A 8 -24.81 2.51 29.74
C ILE A 8 -23.36 2.90 30.01
N LEU A 9 -22.88 2.76 31.25
CA LEU A 9 -21.49 3.03 31.61
C LEU A 9 -20.51 2.14 30.84
N ALA A 10 -20.77 0.85 30.73
CA ALA A 10 -19.95 -0.07 29.95
C ALA A 10 -19.90 0.32 28.46
N ALA A 11 -21.05 0.64 27.85
CA ALA A 11 -21.13 1.07 26.47
C ALA A 11 -20.35 2.37 26.21
N VAL A 12 -20.50 3.37 27.08
CA VAL A 12 -19.77 4.66 26.96
C VAL A 12 -18.26 4.45 27.15
N SER A 13 -17.86 3.54 28.03
CA SER A 13 -16.44 3.22 28.26
C SER A 13 -15.80 2.55 27.05
N VAL A 14 -16.49 1.58 26.45
CA VAL A 14 -16.04 0.90 25.23
C VAL A 14 -16.00 1.85 24.05
N VAL A 15 -17.03 2.69 23.88
CA VAL A 15 -17.08 3.69 22.81
C VAL A 15 -16.00 4.75 22.98
N GLY A 16 -15.76 5.23 24.21
CA GLY A 16 -14.69 6.19 24.51
C GLY A 16 -13.30 5.60 24.29
N TRP A 17 -13.09 4.34 24.68
CA TRP A 17 -11.85 3.61 24.44
C TRP A 17 -11.61 3.37 22.93
N GLN A 18 -12.62 2.91 22.20
CA GLN A 18 -12.57 2.77 20.74
C GLN A 18 -12.34 4.11 20.04
N TRP A 19 -12.99 5.18 20.48
CA TRP A 19 -12.78 6.51 19.90
C TRP A 19 -11.35 6.99 20.11
N TRP A 20 -10.79 6.81 21.31
CA TRP A 20 -9.41 7.19 21.61
C TRP A 20 -8.37 6.35 20.86
N HIS A 21 -8.57 5.03 20.76
CA HIS A 21 -7.66 4.14 20.02
C HIS A 21 -7.75 4.29 18.49
N ASN A 22 -8.93 4.64 17.98
CA ASN A 22 -9.18 4.73 16.54
C ASN A 22 -9.00 6.13 15.96
N HIS A 23 -8.75 7.16 16.78
CA HIS A 23 -8.56 8.50 16.25
C HIS A 23 -7.13 8.65 15.71
N PRO A 24 -6.95 8.85 14.39
CA PRO A 24 -5.63 9.09 13.86
C PRO A 24 -5.07 10.43 14.37
N PRO A 25 -3.74 10.56 14.52
CA PRO A 25 -3.09 11.82 14.88
C PRO A 25 -3.38 12.96 13.89
N TYR A 26 -3.66 12.63 12.63
CA TYR A 26 -4.06 13.52 11.54
C TYR A 26 -4.75 12.73 10.40
N GLY A 27 -5.55 13.40 9.58
CA GLY A 27 -6.13 12.84 8.36
C GLY A 27 -5.21 13.00 7.13
N PRO A 28 -5.51 12.29 6.02
CA PRO A 28 -4.71 12.34 4.80
C PRO A 28 -4.59 13.74 4.18
N GLU A 29 -5.58 14.61 4.40
CA GLU A 29 -5.58 16.00 3.95
C GLU A 29 -4.40 16.82 4.48
N ALA A 30 -3.86 16.44 5.64
CA ALA A 30 -2.70 17.12 6.23
C ALA A 30 -1.40 16.90 5.44
N LEU A 31 -1.34 15.87 4.59
CA LEU A 31 -0.14 15.51 3.84
C LEU A 31 -0.01 16.22 2.50
N ALA A 32 -1.09 16.82 1.99
CA ALA A 32 -1.14 17.42 0.65
C ALA A 32 -0.46 16.52 -0.41
N VAL A 33 -0.84 15.23 -0.43
CA VAL A 33 -0.16 14.20 -1.23
C VAL A 33 -0.27 14.52 -2.71
N THR A 34 0.86 14.37 -3.41
CA THR A 34 0.94 14.41 -4.87
C THR A 34 1.49 13.08 -5.38
N SER A 35 1.03 12.65 -6.54
CA SER A 35 1.47 11.39 -7.12
C SER A 35 1.41 11.39 -8.64
N SER A 36 2.19 10.50 -9.24
CA SER A 36 2.12 10.20 -10.67
C SER A 36 2.50 8.75 -10.95
N LEU A 37 1.80 8.11 -11.88
CA LEU A 37 2.20 6.86 -12.51
C LEU A 37 2.43 7.08 -14.01
N ARG A 38 3.45 6.42 -14.57
CA ARG A 38 3.65 6.32 -16.02
C ARG A 38 4.37 5.04 -16.40
N PHE A 39 4.14 4.58 -17.62
CA PHE A 39 5.00 3.55 -18.22
C PHE A 39 6.38 4.13 -18.55
N VAL A 40 7.41 3.29 -18.42
CA VAL A 40 8.80 3.65 -18.68
C VAL A 40 9.53 2.49 -19.36
N SER A 41 10.57 2.81 -20.11
CA SER A 41 11.60 1.86 -20.50
C SER A 41 12.52 1.50 -19.32
N TYR A 42 13.32 0.45 -19.48
CA TYR A 42 14.32 0.06 -18.49
C TYR A 42 15.34 1.19 -18.21
N ASP A 43 15.85 1.85 -19.26
CA ASP A 43 16.83 2.94 -19.10
C ASP A 43 16.23 4.15 -18.37
N GLU A 44 14.97 4.50 -18.65
CA GLU A 44 14.26 5.55 -17.91
C GLU A 44 14.01 5.17 -16.45
N ALA A 45 13.77 3.88 -16.17
CA ALA A 45 13.59 3.37 -14.82
C ALA A 45 14.90 3.42 -14.02
N GLU A 46 16.01 2.94 -14.58
CA GLU A 46 17.35 3.05 -13.97
C GLU A 46 17.70 4.51 -13.71
N ALA A 47 17.54 5.37 -14.71
CA ALA A 47 17.82 6.80 -14.54
C ALA A 47 16.95 7.46 -13.46
N ALA A 48 15.69 7.03 -13.30
CA ALA A 48 14.80 7.55 -12.27
C ALA A 48 15.14 7.06 -10.86
N LEU A 49 15.72 5.86 -10.73
CA LEU A 49 16.15 5.31 -9.44
C LEU A 49 17.55 5.77 -9.04
N GLY A 50 18.40 6.08 -10.02
CA GLY A 50 19.76 6.58 -9.81
C GLY A 50 20.65 5.58 -9.07
N GLU A 51 21.58 6.08 -8.27
CA GLU A 51 22.51 5.23 -7.51
C GLU A 51 21.87 4.54 -6.29
N ALA A 52 20.63 4.89 -5.95
CA ALA A 52 19.95 4.38 -4.75
C ALA A 52 19.44 2.94 -4.92
N ALA A 53 19.07 2.54 -6.14
CA ALA A 53 18.56 1.22 -6.47
C ALA A 53 18.65 0.94 -7.96
N HIS A 54 18.57 -0.34 -8.32
CA HIS A 54 18.42 -0.78 -9.70
C HIS A 54 16.95 -0.97 -10.09
N ALA A 55 16.66 -0.74 -11.36
CA ALA A 55 15.37 -1.07 -11.94
C ALA A 55 15.18 -2.59 -11.98
N PRO A 56 13.95 -3.07 -11.79
CA PRO A 56 13.64 -4.47 -12.06
C PRO A 56 14.02 -4.86 -13.49
N VAL A 57 14.75 -5.96 -13.65
CA VAL A 57 15.15 -6.47 -14.95
C VAL A 57 13.90 -6.92 -15.72
N THR A 58 13.75 -6.43 -16.95
CA THR A 58 12.63 -6.75 -17.84
C THR A 58 13.04 -7.73 -18.93
N TYR A 59 12.14 -8.61 -19.32
CA TYR A 59 12.30 -9.48 -20.48
C TYR A 59 11.14 -9.33 -21.46
N GLY A 60 11.47 -9.29 -22.77
CA GLY A 60 10.47 -9.34 -23.83
C GLY A 60 9.38 -8.25 -23.73
N ARG A 61 8.17 -8.66 -23.32
CA ARG A 61 6.96 -7.83 -23.27
C ARG A 61 6.60 -7.35 -21.87
N ASP A 62 7.48 -7.54 -20.89
CA ASP A 62 7.30 -7.01 -19.54
C ASP A 62 7.07 -5.49 -19.56
N GLN A 63 6.33 -4.99 -18.58
CA GLN A 63 6.08 -3.56 -18.44
C GLN A 63 6.63 -3.04 -17.11
N LEU A 64 7.26 -1.87 -17.17
CA LEU A 64 7.67 -1.12 -15.99
C LEU A 64 6.75 0.07 -15.79
N VAL A 65 6.34 0.26 -14.54
CA VAL A 65 5.56 1.42 -14.10
C VAL A 65 6.39 2.21 -13.11
N LEU A 66 6.76 3.43 -13.49
CA LEU A 66 7.40 4.38 -12.58
C LEU A 66 6.31 5.11 -11.78
N GLY A 67 6.40 5.00 -10.45
CA GLY A 67 5.61 5.75 -9.51
C GLY A 67 6.42 6.79 -8.77
N ARG A 68 5.82 7.96 -8.58
CA ARG A 68 6.31 8.99 -7.66
C ARG A 68 5.20 9.37 -6.70
N VAL A 69 5.52 9.42 -5.42
CA VAL A 69 4.60 9.86 -4.36
C VAL A 69 5.35 10.84 -3.48
N SER A 70 4.78 12.02 -3.27
CA SER A 70 5.36 13.03 -2.39
C SER A 70 4.29 13.55 -1.45
N TRP A 71 4.66 13.79 -0.21
CA TRP A 71 3.82 14.40 0.80
C TRP A 71 4.60 15.48 1.54
N GLN A 72 3.87 16.40 2.18
CA GLN A 72 4.42 17.35 3.13
C GLN A 72 4.70 16.65 4.46
N THR A 73 5.63 17.22 5.24
CA THR A 73 5.89 16.75 6.59
C THR A 73 4.58 16.71 7.39
N PRO A 74 4.19 15.55 7.94
CA PRO A 74 2.98 15.43 8.72
C PRO A 74 3.03 16.32 9.98
N PRO A 75 1.88 16.79 10.50
CA PRO A 75 1.83 17.67 11.66
C PRO A 75 2.25 16.99 12.97
N LYS A 76 2.27 15.65 12.99
CA LYS A 76 2.76 14.81 14.10
C LYS A 76 3.59 13.66 13.51
N PRO A 77 4.63 13.19 14.20
CA PRO A 77 5.43 12.05 13.73
C PRO A 77 4.57 10.79 13.61
N LEU A 78 5.08 9.76 12.92
CA LEU A 78 4.37 8.50 12.73
C LEU A 78 4.16 7.70 14.03
N ASP A 79 4.99 7.95 15.06
CA ASP A 79 4.87 7.40 16.43
C ASP A 79 4.66 5.88 16.47
N GLY A 80 5.58 5.13 15.84
CA GLY A 80 5.50 3.66 15.70
C GLY A 80 4.62 3.18 14.54
N GLY A 81 3.78 4.05 13.98
CA GLY A 81 3.06 3.80 12.74
C GLY A 81 3.92 3.91 11.49
N TYR A 82 3.32 3.66 10.34
CA TYR A 82 3.98 3.70 9.04
C TYR A 82 3.01 4.01 7.90
N PHE A 83 3.53 4.52 6.79
CA PHE A 83 2.78 4.57 5.55
C PHE A 83 2.97 3.29 4.73
N ALA A 84 1.87 2.75 4.24
CA ALA A 84 1.85 1.67 3.27
C ALA A 84 1.43 2.21 1.90
N VAL A 85 2.31 2.12 0.91
CA VAL A 85 2.01 2.48 -0.48
C VAL A 85 1.68 1.23 -1.26
N PHE A 86 0.48 1.20 -1.84
CA PHE A 86 -0.04 0.09 -2.62
C PHE A 86 -0.16 0.48 -4.09
N LEU A 87 0.41 -0.34 -4.97
CA LEU A 87 0.07 -0.37 -6.39
C LEU A 87 -0.69 -1.66 -6.66
N ILE A 88 -1.93 -1.55 -7.11
CA ILE A 88 -2.83 -2.71 -7.31
C ILE A 88 -3.30 -2.70 -8.76
N ASP A 89 -3.23 -3.87 -9.41
CA ASP A 89 -3.92 -4.14 -10.65
C ASP A 89 -5.39 -4.45 -10.37
N LYS A 90 -6.31 -3.57 -10.76
CA LYS A 90 -7.74 -3.71 -10.49
C LYS A 90 -8.40 -4.87 -11.23
N ARG A 91 -7.78 -5.41 -12.28
CA ARG A 91 -8.33 -6.53 -13.06
C ARG A 91 -8.28 -7.82 -12.26
N THR A 92 -7.19 -8.03 -11.54
CA THR A 92 -6.92 -9.24 -10.75
C THR A 92 -6.97 -8.99 -9.24
N ASN A 93 -6.94 -7.71 -8.83
CA ASN A 93 -6.72 -7.28 -7.45
C ASN A 93 -5.37 -7.75 -6.88
N HIS A 94 -4.37 -7.94 -7.74
CA HIS A 94 -3.03 -8.34 -7.31
C HIS A 94 -2.07 -7.16 -7.27
N LYS A 95 -1.03 -7.26 -6.45
CA LYS A 95 0.06 -6.29 -6.39
C LYS A 95 1.25 -6.78 -7.23
N PRO A 96 2.10 -5.88 -7.73
CA PRO A 96 3.41 -6.25 -8.25
C PRO A 96 4.23 -6.97 -7.19
N GLU A 97 4.98 -7.98 -7.61
CA GLU A 97 5.89 -8.70 -6.70
C GLU A 97 7.26 -8.01 -6.64
N VAL A 98 7.72 -7.44 -7.76
CA VAL A 98 9.08 -6.89 -7.85
C VAL A 98 9.03 -5.37 -7.94
N PHE A 99 9.78 -4.72 -7.05
CA PHE A 99 9.97 -3.28 -7.00
C PHE A 99 11.46 -2.92 -6.97
N GLY A 100 11.81 -1.81 -7.63
CA GLY A 100 12.99 -1.01 -7.32
C GLY A 100 12.54 0.28 -6.64
N VAL A 101 13.26 0.75 -5.61
CA VAL A 101 12.85 1.93 -4.82
C VAL A 101 14.06 2.81 -4.53
N ALA A 102 13.96 4.10 -4.89
CA ALA A 102 14.96 5.09 -4.56
C ALA A 102 14.60 5.76 -3.24
N ALA A 103 15.11 5.19 -2.14
CA ALA A 103 15.01 5.73 -0.79
C ALA A 103 16.11 5.10 0.09
N PRO A 104 16.46 5.70 1.24
CA PRO A 104 17.30 5.04 2.23
C PRO A 104 16.70 3.69 2.66
N GLN A 105 17.49 2.62 2.69
CA GLN A 105 17.01 1.28 3.04
C GLN A 105 16.41 1.19 4.45
N SER A 106 16.86 2.04 5.38
CA SER A 106 16.31 2.13 6.73
C SER A 106 14.93 2.79 6.78
N ALA A 107 14.54 3.53 5.73
CA ALA A 107 13.31 4.31 5.67
C ALA A 107 12.20 3.57 4.93
N VAL A 108 12.55 2.75 3.92
CA VAL A 108 11.57 2.06 3.07
C VAL A 108 11.90 0.57 2.92
N GLY A 109 10.93 -0.27 3.27
CA GLY A 109 10.95 -1.73 3.05
C GLY A 109 9.98 -2.15 1.94
N ILE A 110 10.25 -3.30 1.31
CA ILE A 110 9.38 -3.95 0.34
C ILE A 110 8.90 -5.26 0.95
N GLY A 111 7.59 -5.50 0.96
CA GLY A 111 7.05 -6.73 1.52
C GLY A 111 5.53 -6.72 1.71
N SER A 112 5.06 -7.74 2.41
CA SER A 112 3.71 -7.84 3.00
C SER A 112 3.85 -8.12 4.50
N ALA A 113 2.93 -7.63 5.32
CA ALA A 113 2.93 -7.82 6.77
C ALA A 113 1.91 -8.88 7.24
N GLY A 114 1.14 -9.50 6.34
CA GLY A 114 0.13 -10.53 6.66
C GLY A 114 -1.06 -10.02 7.49
N ILE A 115 -1.22 -8.70 7.58
CA ILE A 115 -2.30 -8.02 8.35
C ILE A 115 -3.14 -7.10 7.45
N GLU A 116 -2.78 -7.02 6.18
CA GLU A 116 -3.39 -6.14 5.20
C GLU A 116 -4.85 -6.48 4.89
N ASN A 117 -5.33 -7.67 5.26
CA ASN A 117 -6.74 -8.06 5.14
C ASN A 117 -7.66 -7.06 5.87
N ARG A 118 -7.22 -6.50 7.00
CA ARG A 118 -7.95 -5.45 7.74
C ARG A 118 -8.18 -4.18 6.92
N ILE A 119 -7.28 -3.89 5.97
CA ILE A 119 -7.43 -2.74 5.05
C ILE A 119 -8.60 -2.99 4.11
N ALA A 120 -8.66 -4.18 3.50
CA ALA A 120 -9.72 -4.57 2.59
C ALA A 120 -11.10 -4.64 3.29
N GLU A 121 -11.13 -5.11 4.54
CA GLU A 121 -12.34 -5.11 5.37
C GLU A 121 -12.89 -3.70 5.63
N ARG A 122 -12.00 -2.75 5.96
CA ARG A 122 -12.38 -1.36 6.24
C ARG A 122 -12.62 -0.54 4.97
N TYR A 123 -11.88 -0.81 3.91
CA TYR A 123 -11.90 -0.09 2.64
C TYR A 123 -12.05 -1.09 1.49
N SER A 124 -13.29 -1.42 1.14
CA SER A 124 -13.60 -2.41 0.09
C SER A 124 -13.02 -2.07 -1.29
N TRP A 125 -12.77 -0.79 -1.57
CA TRP A 125 -12.10 -0.35 -2.80
C TRP A 125 -10.59 -0.67 -2.82
N LEU A 126 -10.01 -1.06 -1.68
CA LEU A 126 -8.64 -1.56 -1.52
C LEU A 126 -8.59 -3.09 -1.35
N ARG A 127 -9.56 -3.83 -1.89
CA ARG A 127 -9.59 -5.30 -1.77
C ARG A 127 -8.29 -6.01 -2.16
N GLY A 128 -7.49 -5.46 -3.09
CA GLY A 128 -6.18 -6.02 -3.48
C GLY A 128 -5.01 -5.72 -2.52
N ALA A 129 -5.24 -4.94 -1.46
CA ALA A 129 -4.23 -4.68 -0.44
C ALA A 129 -3.94 -5.93 0.39
N GLY A 130 -4.98 -6.69 0.74
CA GLY A 130 -4.89 -7.93 1.50
C GLY A 130 -4.25 -9.09 0.74
N ASP A 131 -4.20 -10.22 1.43
CA ASP A 131 -3.78 -11.51 0.89
C ASP A 131 -4.86 -12.06 -0.06
N ALA A 132 -4.44 -12.89 -1.00
CA ALA A 132 -5.34 -13.58 -1.91
C ALA A 132 -5.80 -14.90 -1.28
N THR A 133 -7.09 -15.17 -1.39
CA THR A 133 -7.73 -16.42 -0.93
C THR A 133 -7.69 -17.49 -2.01
N PHE A 134 -7.19 -18.67 -1.68
CA PHE A 134 -7.14 -19.86 -2.53
C PHE A 134 -8.02 -20.95 -1.91
N GLY A 135 -9.20 -21.20 -2.49
CA GLY A 135 -10.20 -22.05 -1.83
C GLY A 135 -10.70 -21.43 -0.52
N ASP A 136 -11.19 -22.27 0.40
CA ASP A 136 -11.90 -21.79 1.60
C ASP A 136 -10.96 -21.38 2.75
N ASP A 137 -9.75 -21.95 2.82
CA ASP A 137 -8.88 -21.84 4.00
C ASP A 137 -7.41 -21.44 3.72
N GLU A 138 -7.03 -21.18 2.47
CA GLU A 138 -5.65 -20.81 2.13
C GLU A 138 -5.53 -19.32 1.81
N TYR A 139 -4.66 -18.63 2.55
CA TYR A 139 -4.27 -17.25 2.29
C TYR A 139 -2.83 -17.24 1.78
N ARG A 140 -2.62 -16.60 0.62
CA ARG A 140 -1.28 -16.36 0.08
C ARG A 140 -1.04 -14.87 -0.08
N SER A 141 0.20 -14.46 0.21
CA SER A 141 0.63 -13.09 -0.09
C SER A 141 0.35 -12.76 -1.56
N ASN A 142 -0.24 -11.60 -1.77
CA ASN A 142 -0.71 -11.17 -3.08
C ASN A 142 0.18 -10.06 -3.67
N GLY A 143 1.48 -10.33 -3.68
CA GLY A 143 2.53 -9.38 -4.05
C GLY A 143 2.94 -8.43 -2.93
N ASN A 144 3.74 -7.42 -3.29
CA ASN A 144 4.40 -6.54 -2.34
C ASN A 144 3.77 -5.14 -2.28
N ARG A 145 3.97 -4.46 -1.16
CA ARG A 145 3.75 -3.03 -0.97
C ARG A 145 5.04 -2.36 -0.51
N LEU A 146 5.05 -1.04 -0.50
CA LEU A 146 6.13 -0.28 0.14
C LEU A 146 5.74 0.04 1.58
N HIS A 147 6.62 -0.28 2.53
CA HIS A 147 6.55 0.08 3.94
C HIS A 147 7.43 1.30 4.18
N VAL A 148 6.86 2.45 4.51
CA VAL A 148 7.60 3.70 4.76
C VAL A 148 7.52 4.03 6.25
N ALA A 149 8.62 3.78 6.97
CA ALA A 149 8.72 3.97 8.41
C ALA A 149 9.20 5.39 8.80
N ASP A 150 9.75 6.13 7.85
CA ASP A 150 10.23 7.51 8.04
C ASP A 150 9.44 8.45 7.13
N GLU A 151 8.67 9.37 7.72
CA GLU A 151 7.88 10.35 6.99
C GLU A 151 8.73 11.30 6.12
N LYS A 152 10.05 11.37 6.35
CA LYS A 152 10.98 12.17 5.56
C LYS A 152 11.47 11.46 4.29
N ALA A 153 11.05 10.23 4.04
CA ALA A 153 11.36 9.49 2.82
C ALA A 153 10.70 10.06 1.55
N ALA A 154 9.85 11.09 1.67
CA ALA A 154 9.29 11.80 0.53
C ALA A 154 10.30 12.81 -0.09
N PRO A 155 10.34 12.96 -1.43
CA PRO A 155 9.55 12.22 -2.41
C PRO A 155 10.04 10.77 -2.60
N LEU A 156 9.09 9.84 -2.60
CA LEU A 156 9.32 8.43 -2.86
C LEU A 156 9.24 8.16 -4.36
N THR A 157 10.30 7.59 -4.93
CA THR A 157 10.31 7.10 -6.32
C THR A 157 10.45 5.59 -6.32
N PHE A 158 9.57 4.90 -7.05
CA PHE A 158 9.63 3.44 -7.18
C PHE A 158 9.32 3.01 -8.62
N VAL A 159 9.81 1.84 -8.99
CA VAL A 159 9.52 1.18 -10.26
C VAL A 159 8.96 -0.19 -9.96
N ALA A 160 7.76 -0.49 -10.47
CA ALA A 160 7.13 -1.79 -10.36
C ALA A 160 7.22 -2.57 -11.67
N LEU A 161 7.52 -3.86 -11.59
CA LEU A 161 7.52 -4.78 -12.72
C LEU A 161 6.17 -5.50 -12.85
N PHE A 162 5.64 -5.51 -14.06
CA PHE A 162 4.52 -6.34 -14.47
C PHE A 162 5.05 -7.34 -15.51
N PRO A 163 5.32 -8.60 -15.11
CA PRO A 163 5.81 -9.60 -16.04
C PRO A 163 4.71 -9.95 -17.05
N TYR A 164 5.08 -10.05 -18.32
CA TYR A 164 4.19 -10.54 -19.35
C TYR A 164 4.03 -12.05 -19.22
N VAL A 165 2.78 -12.50 -19.22
CA VAL A 165 2.44 -13.93 -19.21
C VAL A 165 1.41 -14.18 -20.29
N GLU A 166 1.67 -15.14 -21.17
CA GLU A 166 0.77 -15.47 -22.27
C GLU A 166 -0.54 -16.05 -21.74
N GLU A 167 -0.44 -16.95 -20.75
CA GLU A 167 -1.57 -17.50 -20.00
C GLU A 167 -1.27 -17.35 -18.49
N PRO A 168 -1.91 -16.38 -17.80
CA PRO A 168 -1.72 -16.20 -16.37
C PRO A 168 -2.14 -17.46 -15.60
N ASP A 169 -1.22 -17.99 -14.79
CA ASP A 169 -1.51 -19.08 -13.88
C ASP A 169 -2.45 -18.57 -12.77
N PRO A 170 -3.68 -19.11 -12.65
CA PRO A 170 -4.61 -18.67 -11.61
C PRO A 170 -4.12 -18.99 -10.19
N GLU A 171 -3.13 -19.89 -10.02
CA GLU A 171 -2.58 -20.26 -8.72
C GLU A 171 -1.45 -19.34 -8.23
N LEU A 172 -0.97 -18.41 -9.07
CA LEU A 172 0.10 -17.47 -8.74
C LEU A 172 -0.44 -16.05 -8.58
N PRO A 173 -0.63 -15.56 -7.34
CA PRO A 173 -1.23 -14.26 -7.06
C PRO A 173 -0.25 -13.11 -7.34
N ARG A 174 -0.05 -12.79 -8.61
CA ARG A 174 0.77 -11.66 -9.05
C ARG A 174 0.06 -10.82 -10.11
N ALA A 175 0.34 -9.53 -10.13
CA ALA A 175 -0.07 -8.66 -11.22
C ALA A 175 0.79 -8.93 -12.47
N THR A 176 0.18 -8.94 -13.66
CA THR A 176 0.86 -9.31 -14.92
C THR A 176 0.57 -8.31 -16.04
N ALA A 177 1.51 -8.17 -16.97
CA ALA A 177 1.32 -7.40 -18.19
C ALA A 177 0.51 -8.20 -19.24
N PRO A 178 -0.20 -7.52 -20.16
CA PRO A 178 -0.30 -6.07 -20.29
C PRO A 178 -1.30 -5.45 -19.30
N VAL A 179 -0.91 -4.36 -18.65
CA VAL A 179 -1.79 -3.45 -17.90
C VAL A 179 -1.96 -2.14 -18.66
N ALA A 180 -3.08 -1.46 -18.46
CA ALA A 180 -3.24 -0.04 -18.77
C ALA A 180 -3.11 0.81 -17.49
N MET A 181 -2.74 2.08 -17.61
CA MET A 181 -2.71 3.00 -16.45
C MET A 181 -4.06 3.11 -15.75
N SER A 182 -5.17 2.97 -16.50
CA SER A 182 -6.53 2.94 -15.96
C SER A 182 -6.84 1.68 -15.15
N ASP A 183 -6.06 0.62 -15.31
CA ASP A 183 -6.21 -0.62 -14.54
C ASP A 183 -5.51 -0.52 -13.19
N LEU A 184 -4.64 0.48 -13.01
CA LEU A 184 -3.84 0.62 -11.80
C LEU A 184 -4.53 1.50 -10.77
N LEU A 185 -4.49 1.04 -9.52
CA LEU A 185 -4.88 1.78 -8.33
C LEU A 185 -3.61 2.06 -7.51
N LEU A 186 -3.31 3.35 -7.31
CA LEU A 186 -2.29 3.78 -6.36
C LEU A 186 -2.97 4.31 -5.11
N ALA A 187 -2.57 3.78 -3.95
CA ALA A 187 -3.13 4.17 -2.67
C ALA A 187 -2.05 4.36 -1.61
N LEU A 188 -2.33 5.27 -0.67
CA LEU A 188 -1.56 5.50 0.53
C LEU A 188 -2.43 5.15 1.73
N VAL A 189 -1.90 4.35 2.65
CA VAL A 189 -2.58 3.95 3.88
C VAL A 189 -1.68 4.31 5.04
N TYR A 190 -2.23 4.92 6.09
CA TYR A 190 -1.51 5.07 7.35
C TYR A 190 -1.96 3.99 8.33
N MET A 191 -0.98 3.27 8.87
CA MET A 191 -1.19 2.18 9.80
C MET A 191 -0.44 2.43 11.10
N GLY A 192 -1.05 2.01 12.21
CA GLY A 192 -0.37 1.91 13.50
C GLY A 192 0.58 0.73 13.57
N GLU A 193 1.42 0.71 14.61
CA GLU A 193 2.38 -0.36 14.88
C GLU A 193 1.71 -1.74 15.04
N ASP A 194 0.50 -1.76 15.59
CA ASP A 194 -0.33 -2.95 15.84
C ASP A 194 -1.15 -3.41 14.61
N GLY A 195 -0.93 -2.77 13.47
CA GLY A 195 -1.67 -3.03 12.25
C GLY A 195 -3.06 -2.39 12.20
N GLN A 196 -3.36 -1.47 13.13
CA GLN A 196 -4.55 -0.64 13.07
C GLN A 196 -4.54 0.20 11.79
N VAL A 197 -5.60 0.13 11.00
CA VAL A 197 -5.74 0.95 9.78
C VAL A 197 -6.36 2.28 10.17
N TYR A 198 -5.60 3.37 10.16
CA TYR A 198 -6.08 4.68 10.57
C TYR A 198 -6.90 5.37 9.48
N TRP A 199 -6.32 5.49 8.30
CA TRP A 199 -6.97 6.02 7.11
C TRP A 199 -6.36 5.44 5.84
N ALA A 200 -7.10 5.54 4.74
CA ALA A 200 -6.65 5.21 3.40
C ALA A 200 -7.03 6.33 2.43
N GLN A 201 -6.12 6.69 1.55
CA GLN A 201 -6.31 7.68 0.50
C GLN A 201 -6.00 7.07 -0.86
N ARG A 202 -6.94 7.25 -1.79
CA ARG A 202 -6.71 6.96 -3.20
C ARG A 202 -5.91 8.11 -3.83
N LEU A 203 -4.78 7.77 -4.43
CA LEU A 203 -3.90 8.74 -5.08
C LEU A 203 -4.16 8.79 -6.60
N GLN A 204 -4.42 7.64 -7.21
CA GLN A 204 -4.79 7.51 -8.63
C GLN A 204 -5.61 6.23 -8.84
N GLY A 205 -6.53 6.23 -9.81
CA GLY A 205 -7.19 5.01 -10.32
C GLY A 205 -8.66 4.82 -9.98
#